data_AF-A0A2E7N1L2-F1
#
_entry.id   AF-A0A2E7N1L2-F1
#
_cell.length_a   1.000
_cell.length_b   1.000
_cell.length_c   1.000
_cell.angle_alpha   90.00
_cell.angle_beta   90.00
_cell.angle_gamma   90.00
#
_symmetry.space_group_name_H-M   'P 1'
#
loop_
_entity.id
_entity.type
_entity.pdbx_description
1 polymer ?
#
loop_
_entity_poly.entity_id
_entity_poly.type
_entity_poly.pdbx_seq_one_letter_code
_entity_poly.pdbx_strand_id
1 'polypeptide(L)'
;MDPKPLTTAEWAEVGTALKFLWLALGFALIAGPSLLTAHAIIPSVVDTKTVAAKWSRFRAPLYVVGIICVIGIFASLYMASENTDFLHRTYSRWWQ
;
A
#
# COMPACT_ATOMS: atom_id res chain seq x y z
N MET A 1 25.25 -21.91 -1.85
CA MET A 1 26.02 -20.70 -2.16
C MET A 1 25.68 -19.71 -1.06
N ASP A 2 26.60 -19.45 -0.14
CA ASP A 2 26.35 -18.48 0.92
C ASP A 2 26.40 -17.06 0.34
N PRO A 3 25.44 -16.18 0.69
CA PRO A 3 25.41 -14.82 0.19
C PRO A 3 26.68 -14.07 0.63
N LYS A 4 27.25 -13.28 -0.29
CA LYS A 4 28.36 -12.39 0.06
C LYS A 4 27.88 -11.36 1.11
N PRO A 5 28.70 -11.00 2.11
CA PRO A 5 28.36 -9.91 3.03
C PRO A 5 28.06 -8.63 2.25
N LEU A 6 26.92 -8.01 2.54
CA LEU A 6 26.50 -6.76 1.89
C LEU A 6 27.36 -5.60 2.34
N THR A 7 27.72 -4.75 1.39
CA THR A 7 28.36 -3.45 1.65
C THR A 7 27.37 -2.44 2.23
N THR A 8 27.87 -1.36 2.83
CA THR A 8 27.03 -0.26 3.34
C THR A 8 26.11 0.34 2.28
N ALA A 9 26.58 0.44 1.03
CA ALA A 9 25.79 0.94 -0.08
C ALA A 9 24.61 0.01 -0.42
N GLU A 10 24.85 -1.30 -0.46
CA GLU A 10 23.80 -2.29 -0.73
C GLU A 10 22.75 -2.34 0.39
N TRP A 11 23.15 -2.14 1.65
CA TRP A 11 22.22 -1.98 2.76
C TRP A 11 21.32 -0.75 2.62
N ALA A 12 21.82 0.33 2.04
CA ALA A 12 21.02 1.53 1.78
C ALA A 12 19.95 1.29 0.69
N GLU A 13 20.29 0.51 -0.35
CA GLU A 13 19.35 0.09 -1.39
C GLU A 13 18.24 -0.81 -0.82
N VAL A 14 18.62 -1.83 -0.03
CA VAL A 14 17.68 -2.69 0.70
C VAL A 14 16.74 -1.86 1.57
N GLY A 15 17.29 -0.92 2.33
CA GLY A 15 16.51 -0.05 3.19
C GLY A 15 15.52 0.84 2.42
N THR A 16 15.89 1.29 1.22
CA THR A 16 15.03 2.10 0.35
C THR A 16 13.88 1.26 -0.21
N ALA A 17 14.17 0.07 -0.76
CA ALA A 17 13.14 -0.85 -1.22
C ALA A 17 12.15 -1.22 -0.09
N LEU A 18 12.68 -1.52 1.10
CA LEU A 18 11.86 -1.86 2.27
C LEU A 18 10.95 -0.70 2.71
N LYS A 19 11.42 0.55 2.66
CA LYS A 19 10.60 1.73 2.96
C LYS A 19 9.41 1.84 2.02
N PHE A 20 9.60 1.58 0.73
CA PHE A 20 8.50 1.60 -0.24
C PHE A 20 7.49 0.47 -0.01
N LEU A 21 7.94 -0.72 0.40
CA LEU A 21 7.04 -1.80 0.80
C LEU A 21 6.21 -1.44 2.05
N TRP A 22 6.84 -0.81 3.05
CA TRP A 22 6.11 -0.29 4.21
C TRP A 22 5.12 0.81 3.83
N LEU A 23 5.49 1.68 2.89
CA LEU A 23 4.59 2.72 2.39
C LEU A 23 3.37 2.11 1.67
N ALA A 24 3.58 1.10 0.84
CA ALA A 24 2.50 0.34 0.19
C ALA A 24 1.56 -0.29 1.24
N LEU A 25 2.11 -0.91 2.28
CA LEU A 25 1.32 -1.47 3.39
C LEU A 25 0.52 -0.38 4.11
N GLY A 26 1.14 0.77 4.42
CA GLY A 26 0.48 1.91 5.04
C GLY A 26 -0.71 2.40 4.22
N PHE A 27 -0.55 2.53 2.90
CA PHE A 27 -1.66 2.88 2.01
C PHE A 27 -2.75 1.81 1.99
N ALA A 28 -2.41 0.52 1.98
CA ALA A 28 -3.38 -0.58 2.00
C ALA A 28 -4.24 -0.56 3.28
N LEU A 29 -3.62 -0.31 4.44
CA LEU A 29 -4.29 -0.22 5.73
C LEU A 29 -5.27 0.98 5.82
N ILE A 30 -5.09 2.01 4.98
CA ILE A 30 -6.03 3.14 4.89
C ILE A 30 -7.08 2.89 3.80
N ALA A 31 -6.66 2.39 2.63
CA ALA A 31 -7.53 2.15 1.49
C ALA A 31 -8.66 1.17 1.81
N GLY A 32 -8.32 0.03 2.43
CA GLY A 32 -9.28 -1.02 2.76
C GLY A 32 -10.43 -0.51 3.63
N PRO A 33 -10.18 -0.01 4.84
CA PRO A 33 -11.20 0.55 5.72
C PRO A 33 -11.96 1.73 5.09
N SER A 34 -11.27 2.63 4.36
CA SER A 34 -11.92 3.79 3.75
C SER A 34 -12.95 3.38 2.69
N LEU A 35 -12.56 2.51 1.75
CA LEU A 35 -13.42 2.04 0.68
C LEU A 35 -14.55 1.14 1.22
N LEU A 36 -14.23 0.22 2.14
CA LEU A 36 -15.23 -0.64 2.78
C LEU A 36 -16.27 0.20 3.53
N THR A 37 -15.83 1.24 4.24
CA THR A 37 -16.74 2.13 4.97
C THR A 37 -17.65 2.91 4.01
N ALA A 38 -17.10 3.45 2.93
CA ALA A 38 -17.85 4.21 1.95
C ALA A 38 -18.84 3.37 1.11
N HIS A 39 -18.47 2.12 0.84
CA HIS A 39 -19.20 1.24 -0.07
C HIS A 39 -20.19 0.30 0.63
N ALA A 40 -19.81 -0.28 1.77
CA ALA A 40 -20.63 -1.27 2.47
C ALA A 40 -21.23 -0.71 3.77
N ILE A 41 -20.41 -0.13 4.65
CA ILE A 41 -20.89 0.26 6.00
C ILE A 41 -21.89 1.41 5.92
N ILE A 42 -21.52 2.56 5.34
CA ILE A 42 -22.40 3.74 5.33
C ILE A 42 -23.75 3.44 4.64
N PRO A 43 -23.79 2.82 3.45
CA PRO A 43 -25.07 2.46 2.83
C PRO A 43 -25.90 1.53 3.72
N SER A 44 -25.28 0.48 4.27
CA SER A 44 -25.97 -0.47 5.16
C SER A 44 -26.64 0.23 6.35
N VAL A 45 -25.91 1.09 7.09
CA VAL A 45 -26.46 1.75 8.29
C VAL A 45 -27.46 2.87 7.98
N VAL A 46 -27.38 3.46 6.78
CA VAL A 46 -28.35 4.47 6.31
C VAL A 46 -29.65 3.78 5.90
N ASP A 47 -29.56 2.67 5.17
CA ASP A 47 -30.73 1.93 4.67
C ASP A 47 -31.52 1.28 5.82
N THR A 48 -30.83 0.80 6.86
CA THR A 48 -31.48 0.32 8.10
C THR A 48 -32.02 1.44 8.99
N LYS A 49 -31.87 2.71 8.60
CA LYS A 49 -32.26 3.90 9.37
C LYS A 49 -31.58 3.99 10.75
N THR A 50 -30.47 3.29 10.94
CA THR A 50 -29.67 3.37 12.18
C THR A 50 -29.00 4.74 12.29
N VAL A 51 -28.67 5.37 11.17
CA VAL A 51 -28.18 6.74 11.10
C VAL A 51 -28.97 7.55 10.07
N ALA A 52 -28.96 8.89 10.22
CA ALA A 52 -29.64 9.78 9.30
C ALA A 52 -29.00 9.79 7.90
N ALA A 53 -29.82 9.95 6.85
CA ALA A 53 -29.36 9.97 5.45
C ALA A 53 -28.28 11.02 5.14
N LYS A 54 -28.17 12.08 5.96
CA LYS A 54 -27.10 13.10 5.85
C LYS A 54 -25.69 12.50 5.93
N TRP A 55 -25.51 11.34 6.56
CA TRP A 55 -24.22 10.66 6.68
C TRP A 55 -23.69 10.14 5.33
N SER A 56 -24.56 9.95 4.33
CA SER A 56 -24.15 9.57 2.98
C SER A 56 -23.17 10.56 2.33
N ARG A 57 -23.14 11.82 2.78
CA ARG A 57 -22.16 12.82 2.31
C ARG A 57 -20.70 12.43 2.59
N PHE A 58 -20.44 11.64 3.62
CA PHE A 58 -19.08 11.21 3.99
C PHE A 58 -18.52 10.13 3.07
N ARG A 59 -19.38 9.50 2.24
CA ARG A 59 -18.93 8.51 1.26
C ARG A 59 -17.97 9.12 0.25
N ALA A 60 -18.28 10.32 -0.25
CA ALA A 60 -17.44 11.00 -1.25
C ALA A 60 -16.00 11.23 -0.78
N PRO A 61 -15.72 11.88 0.37
CA PRO A 61 -14.35 12.04 0.84
C PRO A 61 -13.66 10.69 1.14
N LEU A 62 -14.38 9.69 1.67
CA LEU A 62 -13.81 8.36 1.91
C LEU A 62 -13.43 7.64 0.60
N TYR A 63 -14.21 7.80 -0.47
CA TYR A 63 -13.82 7.31 -1.79
C TYR A 63 -12.57 8.02 -2.31
N VAL A 64 -12.51 9.35 -2.19
CA VAL A 64 -11.34 10.13 -2.62
C VAL A 64 -10.08 9.66 -1.89
N VAL A 65 -10.13 9.57 -0.56
CA VAL A 65 -9.01 9.06 0.25
C VAL A 65 -8.65 7.63 -0.16
N GLY A 66 -9.64 6.75 -0.29
CA GLY A 66 -9.43 5.36 -0.67
C GLY A 66 -8.75 5.21 -2.03
N ILE A 67 -9.21 5.96 -3.05
CA ILE A 67 -8.64 5.94 -4.40
C ILE A 67 -7.22 6.50 -4.41
N ILE A 68 -6.97 7.61 -3.71
CA ILE A 68 -5.62 8.17 -3.57
C ILE A 68 -4.67 7.14 -2.94
N CYS A 69 -5.11 6.45 -1.89
CA CYS A 69 -4.30 5.40 -1.28
C CYS A 69 -4.07 4.22 -2.24
N VAL A 70 -5.07 3.79 -3.02
CA VAL A 70 -4.89 2.74 -4.03
C VAL A 70 -3.82 3.13 -5.06
N ILE A 71 -3.85 4.37 -5.56
CA ILE A 71 -2.80 4.90 -6.44
C ILE A 71 -1.45 4.88 -5.72
N GLY A 72 -1.42 5.28 -4.45
CA GLY A 72 -0.23 5.23 -3.60
C GLY A 72 0.35 3.83 -3.43
N ILE A 73 -0.48 2.78 -3.33
CA ILE A 73 -0.03 1.38 -3.29
C ILE A 73 0.74 1.05 -4.57
N PHE A 74 0.13 1.27 -5.74
CA PHE A 74 0.76 0.97 -7.03
C PHE A 74 2.03 1.78 -7.25
N ALA A 75 2.02 3.08 -6.92
CA ALA A 75 3.20 3.92 -7.00
C ALA A 75 4.33 3.43 -6.09
N SER A 76 4.00 3.04 -4.85
CA SER A 76 4.99 2.51 -3.90
C SER A 76 5.57 1.18 -4.34
N LEU A 77 4.73 0.27 -4.86
CA LEU A 77 5.20 -1.02 -5.40
C LEU A 77 6.08 -0.85 -6.64
N TYR A 78 5.73 0.08 -7.53
CA TYR A 78 6.57 0.44 -8.67
C TYR A 78 7.93 0.99 -8.20
N MET A 79 7.94 1.92 -7.24
CA MET A 79 9.20 2.43 -6.68
C MET A 79 10.00 1.33 -5.99
N ALA A 80 9.34 0.38 -5.31
CA ALA A 80 10.02 -0.77 -4.72
C ALA A 80 10.67 -1.66 -5.80
N SER A 81 9.98 -1.93 -6.93
CA SER A 81 10.54 -2.75 -8.02
C SER A 81 11.76 -2.12 -8.67
N GLU A 82 11.78 -0.80 -8.83
CA GLU A 82 12.95 -0.09 -9.36
C GLU A 82 14.16 -0.13 -8.41
N ASN A 83 13.97 -0.47 -7.12
CA ASN A 83 15.03 -0.56 -6.12
C ASN A 83 15.44 -2.01 -5.81
N THR A 84 15.24 -2.95 -6.76
CA THR A 84 15.55 -4.38 -6.57
C THR A 84 16.88 -4.84 -7.15
N ASP A 85 17.68 -3.96 -7.74
CA ASP A 85 18.96 -4.32 -8.38
C ASP A 85 19.93 -5.09 -7.46
N PHE A 86 19.90 -4.81 -6.16
CA PHE A 86 20.71 -5.54 -5.16
C PHE A 86 20.38 -7.04 -5.11
N LEU A 87 19.14 -7.45 -5.44
CA LEU A 87 18.71 -8.85 -5.45
C LEU A 87 19.45 -9.63 -6.54
N HIS A 88 19.58 -9.04 -7.73
CA HIS A 88 20.34 -9.61 -8.84
C HIS A 88 21.81 -9.83 -8.48
N ARG A 89 22.40 -8.90 -7.71
CA ARG A 89 23.82 -8.97 -7.34
C ARG A 89 24.10 -9.96 -6.21
N THR A 90 23.17 -10.05 -5.25
CA THR A 90 23.33 -10.87 -4.05
C THR A 90 22.93 -12.33 -4.28
N TYR A 91 21.89 -12.55 -5.09
CA TYR A 91 21.30 -13.86 -5.33
C TYR A 91 21.33 -14.19 -6.82
N SER A 92 22.13 -15.19 -7.20
CA SER A 92 22.29 -15.63 -8.60
C SER A 92 21.01 -16.20 -9.23
N ARG A 93 20.02 -16.60 -8.41
CA ARG A 93 18.73 -17.16 -8.81
C ARG A 93 17.56 -16.47 -8.10
N TRP A 94 17.49 -15.16 -8.12
CA TRP A 94 16.42 -14.46 -7.39
C TRP A 94 15.03 -14.57 -8.04
N TRP A 95 14.94 -14.90 -9.34
CA TRP A 95 13.67 -15.01 -10.08
C TRP A 95 13.35 -16.43 -10.58
N GLN A 96 14.25 -17.40 -10.42
CA GLN A 96 14.01 -18.82 -10.75
C GLN A 96 13.28 -19.52 -9.61
#